data_AF-A0A2W4JJH6-F1
#
_entry.id   AF-A0A2W4JJH6-F1
#
_cell.length_a   1.000
_cell.length_b   1.000
_cell.length_c   1.000
_cell.angle_alpha   90.00
_cell.angle_beta   90.00
_cell.angle_gamma   90.00
#
_symmetry.space_group_name_H-M   'P 1'
#
loop_
_entity.id
_entity.type
_entity.pdbx_description
1 polymer ?
#
loop_
_entity_poly.entity_id
_entity_poly.type
_entity_poly.pdbx_seq_one_letter_code
_entity_poly.pdbx_strand_id
1 'polypeptide(L)'
;MFAAIPTLLAVQFFLGAADLRLAPDDPAPEEEGRIDFDLFGDTAASQKGPIDPALDRQVQARRSMLQTHQILGLGTLGLMAGNAVVGQLNYSDLYGRGGARTGDFLLLHRISSYATAGAFLTTAAFALFAPTPYERSGGFDTGTLHRIAVIGASAGLVTQVVLGFVAARSADAGNSRNLVTYATVHQAVGYTTLGLMSVAASVWLF
;
A
#
# COMPACT_ATOMS: atom_id res chain seq x y z
N MET A 1 2.59 -47.99 -11.43
CA MET A 1 1.20 -48.45 -11.24
C MET A 1 0.51 -47.40 -10.38
N PHE A 2 -0.59 -46.82 -10.89
CA PHE A 2 -1.35 -45.65 -10.42
C PHE A 2 -0.64 -44.29 -10.47
N ALA A 3 -1.26 -43.17 -10.87
CA ALA A 3 -2.19 -42.79 -11.94
C ALA A 3 -2.28 -41.26 -11.82
N ALA A 4 -2.09 -40.52 -12.92
CA ALA A 4 -2.18 -39.07 -12.94
C ALA A 4 -3.64 -38.59 -12.96
N ILE A 5 -3.92 -37.44 -12.32
CA ILE A 5 -5.14 -36.65 -12.56
C ILE A 5 -4.75 -35.16 -12.56
N PRO A 6 -4.82 -34.46 -13.71
CA PRO A 6 -4.86 -33.01 -13.76
C PRO A 6 -6.30 -32.54 -13.97
N THR A 7 -6.77 -31.54 -13.21
CA THR A 7 -8.07 -30.90 -13.46
C THR A 7 -7.85 -29.45 -13.81
N LEU A 8 -7.82 -29.17 -15.12
CA LEU A 8 -8.12 -27.86 -15.70
C LEU A 8 -9.60 -27.55 -15.44
N LEU A 9 -9.89 -26.32 -15.01
CA LEU A 9 -11.25 -25.75 -15.07
C LEU A 9 -11.24 -24.59 -16.07
N ALA A 10 -11.75 -24.86 -17.28
CA ALA A 10 -12.17 -23.87 -18.24
C ALA A 10 -13.71 -23.82 -18.19
N VAL A 11 -14.29 -22.66 -17.91
CA VAL A 11 -15.74 -22.45 -18.02
C VAL A 11 -16.00 -21.68 -19.31
N GLN A 12 -16.70 -22.35 -20.22
CA GLN A 12 -17.15 -21.87 -21.51
C GLN A 12 -18.36 -20.94 -21.38
N PHE A 13 -18.38 -19.97 -22.29
CA PHE A 13 -19.50 -19.13 -22.68
C PHE A 13 -20.71 -19.96 -23.13
N PHE A 14 -21.92 -19.56 -22.71
CA PHE A 14 -23.19 -20.03 -23.28
C PHE A 14 -23.84 -18.88 -24.07
N LEU A 15 -23.77 -18.96 -25.39
CA LEU A 15 -24.66 -18.26 -26.33
C LEU A 15 -25.67 -19.29 -26.84
N GLY A 16 -26.94 -19.13 -26.48
CA GLY A 16 -28.06 -19.91 -27.00
C GLY A 16 -28.87 -19.07 -27.97
N ALA A 17 -28.89 -19.48 -29.23
CA ALA A 17 -29.85 -19.04 -30.24
C ALA A 17 -30.97 -20.10 -30.35
N ALA A 18 -32.23 -19.67 -30.30
CA ALA A 18 -33.35 -20.44 -30.85
C ALA A 18 -34.56 -19.54 -31.16
N ASP A 19 -34.91 -19.56 -32.44
CA ASP A 19 -36.25 -19.55 -33.03
C ASP A 19 -37.20 -18.35 -32.89
N LEU A 20 -37.30 -17.65 -34.02
CA LEU A 20 -38.32 -16.71 -34.44
C LEU A 20 -39.64 -17.47 -34.74
N ARG A 21 -40.72 -17.16 -34.00
CA ARG A 21 -42.11 -17.41 -34.42
C ARG A 21 -42.89 -16.11 -34.34
N LEU A 22 -43.60 -15.81 -35.43
CA LEU A 22 -44.37 -14.59 -35.67
C LEU A 22 -45.86 -14.80 -35.35
N ALA A 23 -46.49 -13.74 -34.83
CA ALA A 23 -47.93 -13.41 -34.75
C ALA A 23 -48.62 -13.53 -33.37
N PRO A 24 -49.65 -12.71 -33.06
CA PRO A 24 -50.11 -11.45 -33.67
C PRO A 24 -49.96 -10.22 -32.74
N ASP A 25 -50.19 -9.02 -33.27
CA ASP A 25 -50.17 -7.74 -32.54
C ASP A 25 -51.18 -7.70 -31.37
N ASP A 26 -50.69 -7.93 -30.15
CA ASP A 26 -51.38 -7.47 -28.93
C ASP A 26 -51.04 -5.99 -28.72
N PRO A 27 -52.03 -5.11 -28.48
CA PRO A 27 -51.72 -3.74 -28.07
C PRO A 27 -50.93 -3.79 -26.76
N ALA A 28 -49.76 -3.14 -26.76
CA ALA A 28 -48.88 -3.08 -25.62
C ALA A 28 -49.66 -2.65 -24.36
N PRO A 29 -49.53 -3.36 -23.23
CA PRO A 29 -50.04 -2.84 -21.97
C PRO A 29 -49.36 -1.50 -21.70
N GLU A 30 -50.17 -0.50 -21.40
CA GLU A 30 -49.75 0.87 -21.09
C GLU A 30 -48.56 0.85 -20.11
N GLU A 31 -47.55 1.69 -20.37
CA GLU A 31 -46.40 1.91 -19.48
C GLU A 31 -46.87 2.51 -18.13
N GLU A 32 -47.55 1.73 -17.30
CA GLU A 32 -47.69 2.04 -15.88
C GLU A 32 -46.40 1.62 -15.17
N GLY A 33 -45.62 2.63 -14.78
CA GLY A 33 -44.55 2.46 -13.81
C GLY A 33 -43.17 2.26 -14.41
N ARG A 34 -42.76 3.08 -15.37
CA ARG A 34 -41.33 3.45 -15.41
C ARG A 34 -41.03 4.18 -14.10
N ILE A 35 -40.41 3.47 -13.17
CA ILE A 35 -39.80 4.05 -11.97
C ILE A 35 -38.74 5.02 -12.50
N ASP A 36 -39.11 6.29 -12.56
CA ASP A 36 -38.19 7.39 -12.85
C ASP A 36 -37.26 7.52 -11.66
N PHE A 37 -36.10 6.87 -11.76
CA PHE A 37 -35.03 7.02 -10.80
C PHE A 37 -34.42 8.41 -10.98
N ASP A 38 -35.13 9.43 -10.49
CA ASP A 38 -34.54 10.74 -10.25
C ASP A 38 -33.62 10.66 -9.01
N LEU A 39 -32.44 10.04 -9.21
CA LEU A 39 -31.39 9.88 -8.21
C LEU A 39 -30.76 11.22 -7.80
N PHE A 40 -31.15 12.31 -8.46
CA PHE A 40 -30.73 13.67 -8.17
C PHE A 40 -31.92 14.63 -8.23
N GLY A 41 -33.04 14.19 -7.62
CA GLY A 41 -34.28 14.94 -7.41
C GLY A 41 -34.12 16.44 -7.56
N ASP A 42 -34.47 17.02 -8.71
CA ASP A 42 -34.39 18.44 -9.09
C ASP A 42 -33.70 19.33 -8.03
N THR A 43 -32.44 19.03 -7.71
CA THR A 43 -31.71 19.79 -6.71
C THR A 43 -31.30 21.04 -7.45
N ALA A 44 -32.17 22.05 -7.34
CA ALA A 44 -31.96 23.44 -7.68
C ALA A 44 -30.51 23.69 -8.04
N ALA A 45 -30.24 23.65 -9.35
CA ALA A 45 -28.96 23.88 -10.00
C ALA A 45 -27.84 24.09 -8.98
N SER A 46 -27.18 23.01 -8.55
CA SER A 46 -26.03 23.06 -7.64
C SER A 46 -25.17 24.23 -8.09
N GLN A 47 -25.24 25.34 -7.36
CA GLN A 47 -24.82 26.64 -7.87
C GLN A 47 -23.39 26.50 -8.36
N LYS A 48 -23.20 26.47 -9.68
CA LYS A 48 -21.93 26.76 -10.33
C LYS A 48 -21.70 28.27 -10.17
N GLY A 49 -21.62 28.72 -8.92
CA GLY A 49 -21.01 29.99 -8.61
C GLY A 49 -19.55 29.94 -9.06
N PRO A 50 -18.93 31.08 -9.37
CA PRO A 50 -17.51 31.12 -9.70
C PRO A 50 -16.72 30.42 -8.59
N ILE A 51 -15.96 29.36 -8.94
CA ILE A 51 -15.04 28.73 -7.99
C ILE A 51 -13.99 29.79 -7.65
N ASP A 52 -13.78 30.04 -6.35
CA ASP A 52 -12.71 30.92 -5.90
C ASP A 52 -11.36 30.45 -6.51
N PRO A 53 -10.68 31.28 -7.33
CA PRO A 53 -9.42 30.91 -7.94
C PRO A 53 -8.33 30.50 -6.94
N ALA A 54 -8.37 31.01 -5.70
CA ALA A 54 -7.43 30.61 -4.67
C ALA A 54 -7.71 29.20 -4.14
N LEU A 55 -8.99 28.85 -3.96
CA LEU A 55 -9.42 27.50 -3.59
C LEU A 55 -9.08 26.48 -4.68
N ASP A 56 -9.35 26.80 -5.95
CA ASP A 56 -9.04 25.91 -7.08
C ASP A 56 -7.54 25.56 -7.15
N ARG A 57 -6.66 26.56 -6.98
CA ARG A 57 -5.20 26.33 -6.91
C ARG A 57 -4.81 25.39 -5.77
N GLN A 58 -5.40 25.54 -4.59
CA GLN A 58 -5.11 24.65 -3.45
C GLN A 58 -5.57 23.21 -3.71
N VAL A 59 -6.73 23.04 -4.34
CA VAL A 59 -7.26 21.73 -4.71
C VAL A 59 -6.36 21.04 -5.74
N GLN A 60 -5.93 21.77 -6.77
CA GLN A 60 -5.00 21.25 -7.78
C GLN A 60 -3.63 20.89 -7.17
N ALA A 61 -3.07 21.75 -6.31
CA ALA A 61 -1.82 21.49 -5.60
C ALA A 61 -1.93 20.24 -4.72
N ARG A 62 -3.00 20.12 -3.92
CA ARG A 62 -3.26 18.94 -3.09
C ARG A 62 -3.33 17.68 -3.94
N ARG A 63 -4.08 17.70 -5.04
CA ARG A 63 -4.23 16.54 -5.93
C ARG A 63 -2.87 16.08 -6.46
N SER A 64 -2.05 17.00 -6.95
CA SER A 64 -0.70 16.69 -7.45
C SER A 64 0.21 16.11 -6.36
N MET A 65 0.21 16.71 -5.17
CA MET A 65 1.03 16.23 -4.05
C MET A 65 0.58 14.84 -3.57
N LEU A 66 -0.73 14.58 -3.48
CA LEU A 66 -1.25 13.29 -3.05
C LEU A 66 -1.05 12.19 -4.10
N GLN A 67 -1.16 12.50 -5.40
CA GLN A 67 -0.81 11.56 -6.46
C GLN A 67 0.69 11.23 -6.41
N THR A 68 1.54 12.23 -6.17
CA THR A 68 2.98 12.02 -6.00
C THR A 68 3.27 11.18 -4.76
N HIS A 69 2.62 11.46 -3.62
CA HIS A 69 2.70 10.65 -2.41
C HIS A 69 2.30 9.19 -2.66
N GLN A 70 1.24 8.94 -3.43
CA GLN A 70 0.79 7.58 -3.74
C GLN A 70 1.83 6.81 -4.57
N ILE A 71 2.36 7.44 -5.63
CA ILE A 71 3.40 6.83 -6.48
C ILE A 71 4.65 6.54 -5.66
N LEU A 72 5.13 7.52 -4.89
CA LEU A 72 6.30 7.36 -4.02
C LEU A 72 6.05 6.35 -2.90
N GLY A 73 4.84 6.28 -2.36
CA GLY A 73 4.45 5.33 -1.33
C GLY A 73 4.52 3.89 -1.81
N LEU A 74 4.00 3.60 -3.00
CA LEU A 74 4.12 2.28 -3.63
C LEU A 74 5.59 1.95 -3.96
N GLY A 75 6.36 2.92 -4.47
CA GLY A 75 7.79 2.75 -4.69
C GLY A 75 8.57 2.45 -3.40
N THR A 76 8.24 3.16 -2.32
CA THR A 76 8.86 2.96 -0.99
C THR A 76 8.48 1.59 -0.41
N LEU A 77 7.25 1.13 -0.59
CA LEU A 77 6.85 -0.23 -0.22
C LEU A 77 7.67 -1.28 -0.98
N GLY A 78 7.87 -1.11 -2.29
CA GLY A 78 8.73 -1.98 -3.09
C GLY A 78 10.19 -1.99 -2.61
N LEU A 79 10.74 -0.81 -2.30
CA LEU A 79 12.08 -0.69 -1.71
C LEU A 79 12.17 -1.39 -0.35
N MET A 80 11.18 -1.21 0.53
CA MET A 80 11.15 -1.84 1.84
C MET A 80 11.05 -3.37 1.73
N ALA A 81 10.24 -3.88 0.81
CA ALA A 81 10.15 -5.31 0.53
C ALA A 81 11.49 -5.88 0.05
N GLY A 82 12.15 -5.19 -0.90
CA GLY A 82 13.49 -5.56 -1.35
C GLY A 82 14.53 -5.51 -0.22
N ASN A 83 14.53 -4.46 0.59
CA ASN A 83 15.41 -4.34 1.75
C ASN A 83 15.16 -5.46 2.78
N ALA A 84 13.91 -5.87 3.00
CA ALA A 84 13.60 -6.99 3.89
C ALA A 84 14.17 -8.32 3.37
N VAL A 85 14.11 -8.57 2.06
CA VAL A 85 14.75 -9.75 1.43
C VAL A 85 16.26 -9.70 1.62
N VAL A 86 16.90 -8.58 1.29
CA VAL A 86 18.36 -8.43 1.48
C VAL A 86 18.75 -8.54 2.96
N GLY A 87 17.95 -7.99 3.86
CA GLY A 87 18.13 -8.10 5.31
C GLY A 87 18.05 -9.55 5.79
N GLN A 88 17.13 -10.36 5.24
CA GLN A 88 17.05 -11.79 5.52
C GLN A 88 18.29 -12.54 5.02
N LEU A 89 18.78 -12.23 3.83
CA LEU A 89 20.01 -12.82 3.29
C LEU A 89 21.22 -12.48 4.17
N ASN A 90 21.34 -11.20 4.56
CA ASN A 90 22.39 -10.74 5.47
C ASN A 90 22.31 -11.40 6.85
N TYR A 91 21.10 -11.54 7.42
CA TYR A 91 20.90 -12.25 8.67
C TYR A 91 21.34 -13.72 8.56
N SER A 92 20.98 -14.38 7.47
CA SER A 92 21.28 -15.80 7.26
C SER A 92 22.77 -16.05 7.04
N ASP A 93 23.46 -15.15 6.34
CA ASP A 93 24.92 -15.19 6.16
C ASP A 93 25.68 -15.02 7.49
N LEU A 94 25.31 -14.01 8.28
CA LEU A 94 26.02 -13.67 9.52
C LEU A 94 25.66 -14.58 10.71
N TYR A 95 24.39 -15.03 10.80
CA TYR A 95 23.84 -15.68 11.98
C TYR A 95 23.15 -17.03 11.71
N GLY A 96 23.07 -17.47 10.45
CA GLY A 96 22.45 -18.75 10.09
C GLY A 96 23.22 -19.98 10.60
N ARG A 97 22.51 -21.09 10.79
CA ARG A 97 23.11 -22.37 11.19
C ARG A 97 24.02 -22.89 10.07
N GLY A 98 25.33 -22.88 10.31
CA GLY A 98 26.36 -23.38 9.37
C GLY A 98 27.02 -22.31 8.49
N GLY A 99 26.78 -21.02 8.73
CA GLY A 99 27.22 -19.93 7.87
C GLY A 99 28.74 -19.69 7.83
N ALA A 100 29.25 -19.38 6.64
CA ALA A 100 30.62 -18.95 6.38
C ALA A 100 30.94 -17.55 6.97
N ARG A 101 29.91 -16.77 7.34
CA ARG A 101 30.01 -15.41 7.89
C ARG A 101 30.82 -14.49 6.98
N THR A 102 30.51 -14.49 5.69
CA THR A 102 31.29 -13.80 4.67
C THR A 102 31.03 -12.30 4.66
N GLY A 103 29.83 -11.87 5.07
CA GLY A 103 29.40 -10.48 5.04
C GLY A 103 28.98 -10.01 3.65
N ASP A 104 28.70 -10.93 2.72
CA ASP A 104 28.47 -10.63 1.31
C ASP A 104 27.28 -9.69 1.08
N PHE A 105 26.28 -9.77 1.96
CA PHE A 105 25.05 -8.98 1.87
C PHE A 105 25.06 -7.71 2.73
N LEU A 106 26.12 -7.47 3.52
CA LEU A 106 26.16 -6.36 4.48
C LEU A 106 26.06 -5.00 3.79
N LEU A 107 26.86 -4.79 2.74
CA LEU A 107 26.88 -3.53 2.01
C LEU A 107 25.54 -3.28 1.31
N LEU A 108 24.98 -4.31 0.66
CA LEU A 108 23.71 -4.20 -0.04
C LEU A 108 22.56 -3.90 0.93
N HIS A 109 22.52 -4.57 2.09
CA HIS A 109 21.52 -4.30 3.14
C HIS A 109 21.63 -2.86 3.63
N ARG A 110 22.85 -2.36 3.86
CA ARG A 110 23.08 -1.00 4.34
C ARG A 110 22.62 0.06 3.32
N ILE A 111 23.00 -0.10 2.05
CA ILE A 111 22.62 0.84 0.99
C ILE A 111 21.10 0.82 0.79
N SER A 112 20.49 -0.36 0.68
CA SER A 112 19.03 -0.49 0.51
C SER A 112 18.25 0.04 1.72
N SER A 113 18.79 -0.10 2.93
CA SER A 113 18.22 0.51 4.14
C SER A 113 18.23 2.04 4.09
N TYR A 114 19.34 2.66 3.69
CA TYR A 114 19.40 4.13 3.54
C TYR A 114 18.48 4.62 2.42
N ALA A 115 18.43 3.92 1.29
CA ALA A 115 17.52 4.24 0.20
C ALA A 115 16.05 4.17 0.65
N THR A 116 15.68 3.12 1.39
CA THR A 116 14.32 2.95 1.92
C THR A 116 13.96 4.07 2.91
N ALA A 117 14.86 4.40 3.84
CA ALA A 117 14.64 5.47 4.80
C ALA A 117 14.48 6.83 4.12
N GLY A 118 15.32 7.14 3.13
CA GLY A 118 15.20 8.35 2.32
C GLY A 118 13.87 8.42 1.57
N ALA A 119 13.51 7.35 0.86
CA ALA A 119 12.25 7.26 0.12
C ALA A 119 11.02 7.42 1.03
N PHE A 120 11.05 6.83 2.23
CA PHE A 120 9.98 6.97 3.22
C PHE A 120 9.82 8.42 3.70
N LEU A 121 10.93 9.10 4.03
CA LEU A 121 10.91 10.50 4.45
C LEU A 121 10.41 11.41 3.32
N THR A 122 10.87 11.20 2.08
CA THR A 122 10.38 11.94 0.92
C THR A 122 8.88 11.73 0.72
N THR A 123 8.41 10.48 0.78
CA THR A 123 6.98 10.15 0.70
C THR A 123 6.17 10.86 1.78
N ALA A 124 6.64 10.82 3.03
CA ALA A 124 5.98 11.47 4.17
C ALA A 124 5.90 13.00 3.99
N ALA A 125 6.96 13.63 3.45
CA ALA A 125 6.97 15.07 3.20
C ALA A 125 5.82 15.52 2.28
N PHE A 126 5.53 14.77 1.20
CA PHE A 126 4.40 15.09 0.33
C PHE A 126 3.05 15.02 1.03
N ALA A 127 2.86 14.10 1.98
CA ALA A 127 1.62 14.05 2.76
C ALA A 127 1.53 15.17 3.81
N LEU A 128 2.64 15.50 4.48
CA LEU A 128 2.68 16.49 5.55
C LEU A 128 2.53 17.92 5.03
N PHE A 129 3.08 18.22 3.85
CA PHE A 129 3.03 19.56 3.27
C PHE A 129 1.87 19.77 2.28
N ALA A 130 1.03 18.75 2.03
CA ALA A 130 -0.13 18.89 1.14
C ALA A 130 -1.18 19.84 1.75
N PRO A 131 -1.66 20.85 1.00
CA PRO A 131 -2.68 21.78 1.49
C PRO A 131 -3.99 21.05 1.80
N THR A 132 -4.77 21.53 2.77
CA THR A 132 -6.03 20.92 3.25
C THR A 132 -7.21 21.88 3.05
N PRO A 133 -7.75 21.99 1.81
CA PRO A 133 -8.82 22.94 1.49
C PRO A 133 -10.21 22.50 1.98
N TYR A 134 -10.34 21.26 2.46
CA TYR A 134 -11.59 20.69 2.93
C TYR A 134 -11.45 20.24 4.38
N GLU A 135 -12.49 20.48 5.17
CA GLU A 135 -12.60 19.88 6.49
C GLU A 135 -12.85 18.38 6.36
N ARG A 136 -12.17 17.60 7.21
CA ARG A 136 -12.35 16.16 7.26
C ARG A 136 -13.51 15.84 8.21
N SER A 137 -14.50 15.09 7.75
CA SER A 137 -15.50 14.51 8.64
C SER A 137 -14.83 13.53 9.62
N GLY A 138 -15.22 13.57 10.89
CA GLY A 138 -14.74 12.61 11.88
C GLY A 138 -15.23 11.19 11.55
N GLY A 139 -14.43 10.17 11.86
CA GLY A 139 -14.84 8.77 11.68
C GLY A 139 -13.68 7.80 11.45
N PHE A 140 -14.02 6.51 11.51
CA PHE A 140 -13.13 5.42 11.11
C PHE A 140 -13.38 5.08 9.64
N ASP A 141 -12.51 5.58 8.76
CA ASP A 141 -12.52 5.33 7.32
C ASP A 141 -11.15 4.79 6.87
N THR A 142 -11.00 4.52 5.56
CA THR A 142 -9.74 4.04 4.96
C THR A 142 -8.57 5.00 5.19
N GLY A 143 -8.82 6.31 5.18
CA GLY A 143 -7.80 7.33 5.48
C GLY A 143 -7.36 7.32 6.94
N THR A 144 -8.26 7.03 7.89
CA THR A 144 -7.95 6.90 9.31
C THR A 144 -7.10 5.65 9.52
N LEU A 145 -7.46 4.53 8.88
CA LEU A 145 -6.67 3.29 8.94
C LEU A 145 -5.28 3.47 8.30
N HIS A 146 -5.19 4.14 7.14
CA HIS A 146 -3.92 4.50 6.51
C HIS A 146 -3.02 5.29 7.47
N ARG A 147 -3.58 6.32 8.13
CA ARG A 147 -2.83 7.14 9.09
C ARG A 147 -2.31 6.33 10.27
N ILE A 148 -3.13 5.47 10.87
CA ILE A 148 -2.71 4.60 11.98
C ILE A 148 -1.58 3.67 11.53
N ALA A 149 -1.73 3.03 10.36
CA ALA A 149 -0.73 2.14 9.80
C ALA A 149 0.59 2.85 9.51
N VAL A 150 0.56 4.05 8.92
CA VAL A 150 1.76 4.85 8.64
C VAL A 150 2.43 5.35 9.92
N ILE A 151 1.67 5.70 10.97
CA ILE A 151 2.25 6.05 12.28
C ILE A 151 3.01 4.85 12.85
N GLY A 152 2.40 3.66 12.82
CA GLY A 152 3.06 2.43 13.25
C GLY A 152 4.31 2.11 12.42
N ALA A 153 4.21 2.22 11.09
CA ALA A 153 5.33 2.02 10.18
C ALA A 153 6.47 3.02 10.44
N SER A 154 6.14 4.29 10.73
CA SER A 154 7.11 5.33 11.06
C SER A 154 7.86 4.98 12.36
N ALA A 155 7.14 4.57 13.40
CA ALA A 155 7.75 4.12 14.66
C ALA A 155 8.66 2.90 14.44
N GLY A 156 8.20 1.93 13.64
CA GLY A 156 8.99 0.76 13.26
C GLY A 156 10.26 1.11 12.48
N LEU A 157 10.19 2.05 11.53
CA LEU A 157 11.35 2.50 10.75
C LEU A 157 12.38 3.22 11.63
N VAL A 158 11.93 4.11 12.52
CA VAL A 158 12.81 4.76 13.51
C VAL A 158 13.48 3.71 14.39
N THR A 159 12.72 2.72 14.85
CA THR A 159 13.25 1.62 15.66
C THR A 159 14.31 0.81 14.91
N GLN A 160 14.09 0.50 13.63
CA GLN A 160 15.09 -0.19 12.80
C GLN A 160 16.37 0.63 12.64
N VAL A 161 16.28 1.93 12.42
CA VAL A 161 17.46 2.81 12.33
C VAL A 161 18.27 2.74 13.62
N VAL A 162 17.62 2.89 14.77
CA VAL A 162 18.30 2.81 16.09
C VAL A 162 18.93 1.44 16.31
N LEU A 163 18.18 0.35 16.07
CA LEU A 163 18.68 -1.01 16.23
C LEU A 163 19.85 -1.31 15.28
N GLY A 164 19.82 -0.78 14.06
CA GLY A 164 20.92 -0.91 13.10
C GLY A 164 22.21 -0.26 13.62
N PHE A 165 22.12 0.95 14.18
CA PHE A 165 23.28 1.62 14.81
C PHE A 165 23.77 0.89 16.06
N VAL A 166 22.86 0.42 16.93
CA VAL A 166 23.23 -0.33 18.13
C VAL A 166 23.92 -1.65 17.77
N ALA A 167 23.42 -2.37 16.78
CA ALA A 167 24.01 -3.62 16.29
C ALA A 167 25.40 -3.38 15.70
N ALA A 168 25.57 -2.36 14.83
CA ALA A 168 26.86 -2.01 14.25
C ALA A 168 27.89 -1.65 15.32
N ARG A 169 27.56 -0.76 16.26
CA ARG A 169 28.48 -0.40 17.36
C ARG A 169 28.83 -1.57 18.27
N SER A 170 27.87 -2.45 18.53
CA SER A 170 28.11 -3.65 19.35
C SER A 170 29.07 -4.61 18.64
N ALA A 171 28.98 -4.72 17.32
CA ALA A 171 29.88 -5.53 16.51
C ALA A 171 31.29 -4.93 16.49
N ASP A 172 31.41 -3.61 16.26
CA ASP A 172 32.69 -2.89 16.26
C ASP A 172 33.41 -2.97 17.61
N ALA A 173 32.66 -2.96 18.71
CA ALA A 173 33.19 -3.11 20.07
C ALA A 173 33.60 -4.54 20.44
N GLY A 174 33.45 -5.52 19.53
CA GLY A 174 33.71 -6.94 19.80
C GLY A 174 32.73 -7.57 20.80
N ASN A 175 31.60 -6.91 21.09
CA ASN A 175 30.61 -7.40 22.05
C ASN A 175 29.65 -8.39 21.38
N SER A 176 30.11 -9.63 21.22
CA SER A 176 29.37 -10.69 20.53
C SER A 176 28.15 -11.24 21.29
N ARG A 177 28.02 -10.93 22.58
CA ARG A 177 27.08 -11.62 23.48
C ARG A 177 25.61 -11.42 23.10
N ASN A 178 25.27 -10.29 22.47
CA ASN A 178 23.88 -9.90 22.17
C ASN A 178 23.62 -9.63 20.68
N LEU A 179 24.59 -9.85 19.78
CA LEU A 179 24.44 -9.50 18.36
C LEU A 179 23.30 -10.27 17.69
N VAL A 180 23.18 -11.56 17.97
CA VAL A 180 22.07 -12.38 17.47
C VAL A 180 20.74 -11.83 17.96
N THR A 181 20.63 -11.52 19.25
CA THR A 181 19.41 -10.93 19.83
C THR A 181 19.05 -9.60 19.16
N TYR A 182 20.00 -8.68 18.98
CA TYR A 182 19.76 -7.42 18.30
C TYR A 182 19.33 -7.63 16.84
N ALA A 183 19.98 -8.55 16.13
CA ALA A 183 19.64 -8.88 14.76
C ALA A 183 18.24 -9.52 14.64
N THR A 184 17.87 -10.43 15.55
CA THR A 184 16.54 -11.04 15.58
C THR A 184 15.46 -10.00 15.88
N VAL A 185 15.68 -9.12 16.86
CA VAL A 185 14.74 -8.04 17.16
C VAL A 185 14.63 -7.07 15.97
N HIS A 186 15.76 -6.69 15.37
CA HIS A 186 15.77 -5.84 14.18
C HIS A 186 14.97 -6.45 13.02
N GLN A 187 15.08 -7.77 12.80
CA GLN A 187 14.32 -8.50 11.78
C GLN A 187 12.82 -8.56 12.09
N ALA A 188 12.44 -8.82 13.33
CA ALA A 188 11.03 -8.83 13.74
C ALA A 188 10.36 -7.46 13.54
N VAL A 189 11.05 -6.39 13.94
CA VAL A 189 10.62 -5.01 13.66
C VAL A 189 10.62 -4.76 12.14
N GLY A 190 11.61 -5.28 11.41
CA GLY A 190 11.71 -5.40 9.96
C GLY A 190 10.37 -5.76 9.30
N TYR A 191 9.92 -6.98 9.57
CA TYR A 191 8.70 -7.54 9.01
C TYR A 191 7.44 -6.84 9.50
N THR A 192 7.43 -6.38 10.75
CA THR A 192 6.29 -5.63 11.30
C THR A 192 6.10 -4.30 10.57
N THR A 193 7.18 -3.54 10.35
CA THR A 193 7.15 -2.30 9.56
C THR A 193 6.68 -2.57 8.14
N LEU A 194 7.20 -3.60 7.49
CA LEU A 194 6.77 -3.98 6.14
C LEU A 194 5.27 -4.31 6.11
N GLY A 195 4.76 -5.07 7.07
CA GLY A 195 3.33 -5.39 7.19
C GLY A 195 2.47 -4.14 7.35
N LEU A 196 2.88 -3.20 8.21
CA LEU A 196 2.18 -1.93 8.40
C LEU A 196 2.19 -1.06 7.15
N MET A 197 3.32 -1.01 6.42
CA MET A 197 3.38 -0.32 5.13
C MET A 197 2.48 -0.96 4.08
N SER A 198 2.40 -2.29 4.04
CA SER A 198 1.47 -3.02 3.16
C SER A 198 0.02 -2.68 3.49
N VAL A 199 -0.37 -2.64 4.77
CA VAL A 199 -1.70 -2.20 5.20
C VAL A 199 -1.96 -0.78 4.72
N ALA A 200 -1.03 0.15 4.99
CA ALA A 200 -1.14 1.55 4.57
C ALA A 200 -1.32 1.71 3.05
N ALA A 201 -0.65 0.91 2.23
CA ALA A 201 -0.80 0.94 0.78
C ALA A 201 -2.13 0.31 0.32
N SER A 202 -2.52 -0.82 0.91
CA SER A 202 -3.68 -1.61 0.48
C SER A 202 -5.02 -0.90 0.65
N VAL A 203 -5.17 -0.07 1.70
CA VAL A 203 -6.43 0.63 2.02
C VAL A 203 -6.81 1.71 1.00
N TRP A 204 -5.96 1.97 0.00
CA TRP A 204 -6.23 2.90 -1.10
C TRP A 204 -6.40 2.20 -2.46
N LEU A 205 -6.36 0.86 -2.48
CA LEU A 205 -6.62 0.05 -3.68
C LEU A 205 -8.10 -0.37 -3.82
N PHE A 206 -8.91 -0.14 -2.80
CA PHE A 206 -10.33 -0.51 -2.68
C PHE A 206 -11.13 0.65 -2.06
#